data_AF-A0A952YD92-F1
#
_entry.id   AF-A0A952YD92-F1
#
_cell.length_a   1.000
_cell.length_b   1.000
_cell.length_c   1.000
_cell.angle_alpha   90.00
_cell.angle_beta   90.00
_cell.angle_gamma   90.00
#
_symmetry.space_group_name_H-M   'P 1'
#
loop_
_entity.id
_entity.type
_entity.pdbx_description
1 polymer ?
#
loop_
_entity_poly.entity_id
_entity_poly.type
_entity_poly.pdbx_seq_one_letter_code
_entity_poly.pdbx_strand_id
1 'polypeptide(L)'
;MIAANFDPLARLQQWLFEAWVQPLLFSAGWMHYEEQAYDALEWLPVGVLEVLLVAVVLGTLQRRWPVEPLADRAAVRTDIAYTLLHRLGLFPLLAFVVLAPAFDALEARLRWLGVSRLSVEQWLPDA
;
A
#
# COMPACT_ATOMS: atom_id res chain seq x y z
N MET A 1 -18.20 17.93 -20.14
CA MET A 1 -18.50 16.64 -19.48
C MET A 1 -17.69 15.56 -20.17
N ILE A 2 -16.43 15.42 -19.78
CA ILE A 2 -15.59 14.31 -20.24
C ILE A 2 -16.17 13.05 -19.61
N ALA A 3 -16.30 11.98 -20.40
CA ALA A 3 -16.88 10.71 -20.02
C ALA A 3 -16.48 10.32 -18.60
N ALA A 4 -17.44 9.80 -17.82
CA ALA A 4 -17.15 9.10 -16.59
C ALA A 4 -16.15 7.98 -16.92
N ASN A 5 -14.86 8.26 -16.75
CA ASN A 5 -13.80 7.29 -16.93
C ASN A 5 -14.01 6.25 -15.85
N PHE A 6 -14.48 5.08 -16.26
CA PHE A 6 -14.56 3.92 -15.41
C PHE A 6 -13.14 3.51 -15.05
N ASP A 7 -12.63 3.97 -13.90
CA ASP A 7 -11.41 3.44 -13.32
C ASP A 7 -11.77 2.17 -12.52
N PRO A 8 -11.52 0.96 -13.05
CA PRO A 8 -11.83 -0.28 -12.35
C PRO A 8 -10.93 -0.50 -11.13
N LEU A 9 -9.70 0.03 -11.13
CA LEU A 9 -8.77 -0.14 -10.03
C LEU A 9 -9.17 0.75 -8.86
N ALA A 10 -9.50 2.02 -9.12
CA ALA A 10 -10.01 2.91 -8.08
C ALA A 10 -11.33 2.39 -7.47
N ARG A 11 -12.23 1.82 -8.27
CA ARG A 11 -13.45 1.19 -7.74
C ARG A 11 -13.18 -0.06 -6.90
N LEU A 12 -12.21 -0.88 -7.33
CA LEU A 12 -11.80 -2.05 -6.55
C LEU A 12 -11.15 -1.62 -5.24
N GLN A 13 -10.30 -0.59 -5.25
CA GLN A 13 -9.71 0.01 -4.06
C GLN A 13 -10.80 0.52 -3.11
N GLN A 14 -11.74 1.33 -3.60
CA GLN A 14 -12.85 1.84 -2.80
C GLN A 14 -13.65 0.72 -2.15
N TRP A 15 -14.04 -0.29 -2.94
CA TRP A 15 -14.81 -1.42 -2.42
C TRP A 15 -14.02 -2.23 -1.39
N LEU A 16 -12.74 -2.51 -1.63
CA LEU A 16 -11.86 -3.20 -0.67
C LEU A 16 -11.72 -2.39 0.62
N PHE A 17 -11.61 -1.07 0.50
CA PHE A 17 -11.49 -0.17 1.63
C PHE A 17 -12.74 -0.21 2.50
N GLU A 18 -13.90 0.09 1.91
CA GLU A 18 -15.18 0.13 2.61
C GLU A 18 -15.57 -1.24 3.21
N ALA A 19 -15.30 -2.33 2.48
CA ALA A 19 -15.70 -3.67 2.92
C ALA A 19 -14.78 -4.26 4.00
N TRP A 20 -13.48 -3.94 3.97
CA TRP A 20 -12.49 -4.62 4.82
C TRP A 20 -11.66 -3.66 5.66
N VAL A 21 -11.06 -2.64 5.06
CA VAL A 21 -10.08 -1.78 5.77
C VAL A 21 -10.78 -0.82 6.73
N GLN A 22 -11.81 -0.13 6.28
CA GLN A 22 -12.54 0.86 7.08
C GLN A 22 -13.21 0.23 8.33
N PRO A 23 -13.87 -0.95 8.26
CA PRO A 23 -14.39 -1.61 9.45
C PRO A 23 -13.28 -2.04 10.43
N LEU A 24 -12.13 -2.49 9.92
CA LEU A 24 -10.98 -2.85 10.76
C LEU A 24 -10.42 -1.62 11.49
N LEU A 25 -10.21 -0.51 10.78
CA LEU A 25 -9.79 0.75 11.37
C LEU A 25 -10.78 1.24 12.43
N PHE A 26 -12.08 1.16 12.13
CA PHE A 26 -13.12 1.51 13.09
C PHE A 26 -13.04 0.64 14.35
N SER A 27 -12.97 -0.68 14.19
CA SER A 27 -12.88 -1.62 15.32
C SER A 27 -11.61 -1.46 16.16
N ALA A 28 -10.52 -1.02 15.53
CA ALA A 28 -9.23 -0.75 16.19
C ALA A 28 -9.15 0.67 16.80
N GLY A 29 -10.15 1.54 16.58
CA GLY A 29 -10.11 2.94 17.01
C GLY A 29 -9.11 3.80 16.22
N TRP A 30 -8.74 3.38 15.01
CA TRP A 30 -7.71 3.98 14.15
C TRP A 30 -8.28 4.82 13.01
N MET A 31 -9.52 5.28 13.13
CA MET A 31 -10.18 6.11 12.09
C MET A 31 -9.44 7.42 11.80
N HIS A 32 -8.60 7.92 12.72
CA HIS A 32 -7.75 9.08 12.41
C HIS A 32 -6.78 8.81 11.25
N TYR A 33 -6.45 7.55 10.99
CA TYR A 33 -5.58 7.14 9.89
C TYR A 33 -6.31 6.71 8.61
N GLU A 34 -7.62 6.96 8.51
CA GLU A 34 -8.46 6.51 7.40
C GLU A 34 -7.90 6.91 6.03
N GLU A 35 -7.53 8.18 5.88
CA GLU A 35 -6.95 8.71 4.64
C GLU A 35 -5.63 8.02 4.27
N GLN A 36 -4.70 7.91 5.22
CA GLN A 36 -3.41 7.26 4.95
C GLN A 36 -3.56 5.76 4.64
N ALA A 37 -4.52 5.10 5.28
CA ALA A 37 -4.82 3.70 4.99
C ALA A 37 -5.46 3.52 3.60
N TYR A 38 -6.30 4.47 3.18
CA TYR A 38 -6.87 4.49 1.84
C TYR A 38 -5.78 4.64 0.77
N ASP A 39 -4.87 5.60 0.96
CA ASP A 39 -3.71 5.84 0.08
C ASP A 39 -2.78 4.63 0.03
N ALA A 40 -2.50 4.01 1.18
CA ALA A 40 -1.67 2.80 1.22
C ALA A 40 -2.30 1.61 0.48
N LEU A 41 -3.63 1.51 0.48
CA LEU A 41 -4.36 0.42 -0.18
C LEU A 41 -4.26 0.46 -1.71
N GLU A 42 -4.01 1.63 -2.31
CA GLU A 42 -3.86 1.81 -3.77
C GLU A 42 -2.85 0.83 -4.39
N TRP A 43 -1.77 0.54 -3.66
CA TRP A 43 -0.71 -0.36 -4.11
C TRP A 43 -1.17 -1.79 -4.33
N LEU A 44 -2.23 -2.23 -3.66
CA LEU A 44 -2.66 -3.62 -3.69
C LEU A 44 -3.36 -3.98 -5.03
N PRO A 45 -4.41 -3.27 -5.50
CA PRO A 45 -5.00 -3.52 -6.81
C PRO A 45 -4.00 -3.41 -7.96
N VAL A 46 -3.14 -2.39 -7.93
CA VAL A 46 -2.10 -2.18 -8.95
C VAL A 46 -1.08 -3.32 -8.91
N GLY A 47 -0.61 -3.69 -7.72
CA GLY A 47 0.34 -4.78 -7.52
C GLY A 47 -0.18 -6.15 -7.96
N VAL A 48 -1.45 -6.45 -7.69
CA VAL A 48 -2.10 -7.69 -8.17
C VAL A 48 -2.10 -7.73 -9.69
N LEU A 49 -2.48 -6.62 -10.34
CA LEU A 49 -2.47 -6.54 -11.80
C LEU A 49 -1.07 -6.71 -12.38
N GLU A 50 -0.06 -6.05 -11.78
CA GLU A 50 1.34 -6.18 -12.20
C GLU A 50 1.83 -7.63 -12.10
N VAL A 51 1.60 -8.29 -10.96
CA VAL A 51 2.01 -9.69 -10.75
C VAL A 51 1.30 -10.63 -11.72
N LEU A 52 0.01 -10.45 -11.97
CA LEU A 52 -0.73 -11.25 -12.94
C LEU A 52 -0.17 -11.09 -14.35
N LEU A 53 0.14 -9.85 -14.75
CA LEU A 53 0.73 -9.57 -16.05
C LEU A 53 2.09 -10.26 -16.19
N VAL A 54 2.97 -10.10 -15.20
CA VAL A 54 4.29 -10.75 -15.19
C VAL A 54 4.15 -12.27 -15.24
N ALA A 55 3.27 -12.85 -14.43
CA ALA A 55 3.04 -14.29 -14.39
C ALA A 55 2.52 -14.82 -15.73
N VAL A 56 1.60 -14.11 -16.39
CA VAL A 56 1.10 -14.48 -17.72
C VAL A 56 2.22 -14.35 -18.75
N VAL A 57 2.92 -13.24 -18.82
CA VAL A 57 3.97 -13.01 -19.83
C VAL A 57 5.11 -14.02 -19.67
N LEU A 58 5.70 -14.10 -18.48
CA LEU A 58 6.81 -15.01 -18.21
C LEU A 58 6.38 -16.47 -18.30
N GLY A 59 5.21 -16.81 -17.75
CA GLY A 59 4.68 -18.17 -17.82
C GLY A 59 4.40 -18.63 -19.26
N THR A 60 3.91 -17.73 -20.12
CA THR A 60 3.68 -18.04 -21.54
C THR A 60 5.00 -18.21 -22.29
N LEU A 61 5.98 -17.34 -22.04
CA LEU A 61 7.32 -17.43 -22.64
C LEU A 61 8.03 -18.73 -22.23
N GLN A 62 8.02 -19.08 -20.94
CA GLN A 62 8.64 -20.31 -20.44
C GLN A 62 8.02 -21.57 -21.05
N ARG A 63 6.70 -21.58 -21.28
CA ARG A 63 6.01 -22.71 -21.92
C ARG A 63 6.34 -22.82 -23.41
N ARG A 64 6.55 -21.70 -24.10
CA ARG A 64 6.75 -21.67 -25.56
C ARG A 64 8.22 -21.82 -25.95
N TRP A 65 9.14 -21.34 -25.13
CA TRP A 65 10.60 -21.38 -25.34
C TRP A 65 11.34 -21.71 -24.04
N PRO A 66 11.35 -22.98 -23.61
CA PRO A 66 12.09 -23.40 -22.44
C PRO A 66 13.61 -23.38 -22.72
N VAL A 67 14.32 -22.42 -22.13
CA VAL A 67 15.79 -22.29 -22.28
C VAL A 67 16.55 -23.21 -21.31
N GLU A 68 16.04 -23.42 -20.10
CA GLU A 68 16.66 -24.25 -19.05
C GLU A 68 15.62 -25.15 -18.36
N PRO A 69 15.94 -26.41 -18.01
CA PRO A 69 15.06 -27.26 -17.23
C PRO A 69 14.91 -26.73 -15.80
N LEU A 70 13.66 -26.66 -15.31
CA LEU A 70 13.38 -26.27 -13.92
C LEU A 70 13.96 -27.30 -12.94
N ALA A 71 15.15 -27.01 -12.43
CA ALA A 71 15.85 -27.88 -11.48
C ALA A 71 15.36 -27.70 -10.03
N ASP A 72 15.07 -26.47 -9.62
CA ASP A 72 14.69 -26.15 -8.25
C ASP A 72 13.34 -25.44 -8.14
N ARG A 73 12.31 -26.20 -7.75
CA ARG A 73 10.96 -25.67 -7.51
C ARG A 73 10.85 -24.90 -6.19
N ALA A 74 11.75 -25.13 -5.23
CA ALA A 74 11.75 -24.41 -3.97
C ALA A 74 12.22 -22.96 -4.18
N ALA A 75 13.27 -22.76 -4.98
CA ALA A 75 13.74 -21.43 -5.38
C ALA A 75 12.63 -20.60 -6.05
N VAL A 76 11.86 -21.20 -6.97
CA VAL A 76 10.72 -20.54 -7.63
C VAL A 76 9.65 -20.11 -6.62
N ARG A 77 9.36 -20.95 -5.61
CA ARG A 77 8.37 -20.59 -4.57
C ARG A 77 8.85 -19.43 -3.70
N THR A 78 10.13 -19.40 -3.36
CA THR A 78 10.74 -18.30 -2.62
C THR A 78 10.68 -16.99 -3.41
N ASP A 79 10.98 -17.05 -4.71
CA ASP A 79 10.93 -15.90 -5.61
C ASP A 79 9.49 -15.36 -5.77
N ILE A 80 8.50 -16.26 -5.91
CA ILE A 80 7.07 -15.89 -5.91
C ILE A 80 6.70 -15.21 -4.60
N ALA A 81 7.08 -15.78 -3.45
CA ALA A 81 6.75 -15.21 -2.14
C ALA A 81 7.37 -13.82 -1.99
N TYR A 82 8.64 -13.65 -2.38
CA TYR A 82 9.33 -12.36 -2.35
C TYR A 82 8.66 -11.33 -3.29
N THR A 83 8.33 -11.73 -4.51
CA THR A 83 7.66 -10.87 -5.49
C THR A 83 6.30 -10.41 -4.99
N LEU A 84 5.49 -11.32 -4.44
CA LEU A 84 4.19 -10.98 -3.87
C LEU A 84 4.33 -10.04 -2.67
N LEU A 85 5.25 -10.33 -1.75
CA LEU A 85 5.49 -9.49 -0.56
C LEU A 85 5.81 -8.04 -0.97
N HIS A 86 6.69 -7.89 -1.96
CA HIS A 86 7.17 -6.58 -2.38
C HIS A 86 6.18 -5.85 -3.29
N ARG A 87 5.49 -6.56 -4.20
CA ARG A 87 4.60 -5.94 -5.19
C ARG A 87 3.18 -5.69 -4.71
N LEU A 88 2.67 -6.45 -3.74
CA LEU A 88 1.32 -6.22 -3.21
C LEU A 88 1.23 -5.05 -2.21
N GLY A 89 2.28 -4.24 -2.07
CA GLY A 89 2.28 -3.09 -1.17
C GLY A 89 2.38 -3.46 0.31
N LEU A 90 2.85 -4.68 0.65
CA LEU A 90 2.96 -5.08 2.04
C LEU A 90 4.00 -4.25 2.80
N PHE A 91 5.05 -3.78 2.14
CA PHE A 91 6.02 -2.85 2.73
C PHE A 91 5.39 -1.51 3.15
N PRO A 92 4.71 -0.75 2.26
CA PRO A 92 3.93 0.42 2.65
C PRO A 92 2.95 0.14 3.80
N LEU A 93 2.23 -0.98 3.77
CA LEU A 93 1.28 -1.35 4.81
C LEU A 93 1.97 -1.56 6.17
N LEU A 94 3.05 -2.36 6.20
CA LEU A 94 3.83 -2.60 7.41
C LEU A 94 4.47 -1.31 7.93
N ALA A 95 5.01 -0.49 7.03
CA ALA A 95 5.55 0.82 7.36
C ALA A 95 4.47 1.71 7.98
N PHE A 96 3.26 1.75 7.43
CA PHE A 96 2.15 2.50 8.01
C PHE A 96 1.77 2.00 9.41
N VAL A 97 1.55 0.69 9.57
CA VAL A 97 1.17 0.08 10.86
C VAL A 97 2.22 0.32 11.96
N VAL A 98 3.50 0.36 11.59
CA VAL A 98 4.59 0.58 12.55
C VAL A 98 4.88 2.06 12.76
N LEU A 99 5.04 2.81 11.67
CA LEU A 99 5.54 4.17 11.69
C LEU A 99 4.45 5.18 12.04
N ALA A 100 3.23 5.08 11.51
CA ALA A 100 2.21 6.10 11.76
C ALA A 100 1.88 6.22 13.27
N PRO A 101 1.62 5.13 14.01
CA PRO A 101 1.42 5.22 15.46
C PRO A 101 2.67 5.66 16.22
N ALA A 102 3.86 5.25 15.76
CA ALA A 102 5.12 5.62 16.39
C ALA A 102 5.40 7.13 16.26
N PHE A 103 5.17 7.70 15.08
CA PHE A 103 5.33 9.13 14.82
C PHE A 103 4.29 9.95 15.58
N ASP A 104 3.03 9.49 15.65
CA ASP A 104 2.00 10.18 16.43
C ASP A 104 2.33 10.19 17.92
N ALA A 105 2.81 9.07 18.46
CA ALA A 105 3.23 8.98 19.86
C ALA A 105 4.45 9.86 20.16
N LEU A 106 5.41 9.91 19.22
CA LEU A 106 6.57 10.78 19.32
C LEU A 106 6.15 12.24 19.28
N GLU A 107 5.32 12.62 18.33
CA GLU A 107 4.86 13.99 18.18
C GLU A 107 4.02 14.44 19.37
N ALA A 108 3.15 13.57 19.90
CA ALA A 108 2.44 13.82 21.14
C ALA A 108 3.43 14.18 22.26
N ARG A 109 4.49 13.38 22.46
CA ARG A 109 5.54 13.66 23.46
C ARG A 109 6.27 14.97 23.21
N LEU A 110 6.60 15.29 21.96
CA LEU A 110 7.25 16.55 21.60
C LEU A 110 6.36 17.76 21.93
N ARG A 111 5.06 17.66 21.62
CA ARG A 111 4.08 18.70 21.97
C ARG A 111 3.98 18.92 23.48
N TRP A 112 4.02 17.85 24.28
CA TRP A 112 4.07 17.96 25.75
C TRP A 112 5.32 18.71 26.25
N LEU A 113 6.43 18.64 25.51
CA LEU A 113 7.66 19.36 25.80
C LEU A 113 7.68 20.80 25.24
N GLY A 114 6.57 21.27 24.66
CA GLY A 114 6.46 22.59 24.05
C GLY A 114 7.06 22.68 22.65
N VAL A 115 7.44 21.56 22.03
CA VAL A 115 7.94 21.50 20.66
C VAL A 115 6.78 21.21 19.72
N SER A 116 6.38 22.19 18.90
CA SER A 116 5.37 22.00 17.85
C SER A 116 6.00 21.66 16.50
N ARG A 117 5.20 21.14 15.55
CA ARG A 117 5.63 21.09 14.15
C ARG A 117 5.99 22.50 13.68
N LEU A 118 7.05 22.59 12.87
CA LEU A 118 7.39 23.81 12.16
C LEU A 118 6.26 24.09 11.16
N SER A 119 5.44 25.09 11.45
CA SER A 119 4.35 25.55 10.58
C SER A 119 4.75 26.89 10.01
N VAL A 120 4.65 27.06 8.69
CA VAL A 120 5.00 28.32 8.03
C VAL A 120 4.05 29.43 8.47
N GLU A 121 2.80 29.08 8.79
CA GLU A 121 1.78 29.98 9.34
C GLU A 121 2.18 30.57 10.70
N GLN A 122 3.04 29.90 11.47
CA GLN A 122 3.58 30.47 12.72
C GLN A 122 4.59 31.60 12.49
N TRP A 123 5.17 31.67 11.29
CA TRP A 123 6.21 32.65 10.93
C TRP A 123 5.68 33.75 10.01
N LEU A 124 4.53 33.54 9.39
CA LEU A 124 3.85 34.53 8.57
C LEU A 124 2.70 35.13 9.39
N PRO A 125 2.83 36.37 9.92
CA PRO A 125 1.71 37.04 10.55
C PRO A 125 0.58 37.16 9.52
N ASP A 126 -0.65 36.86 9.94
CA ASP A 126 -1.85 36.93 9.10
C ASP A 126 -1.86 38.23 8.26
N ALA A 127 -1.82 38.08 6.94
CA ALA A 127 -2.07 39.14 5.97
C ALA A 127 -3.49 39.01 5.43
#